data_AF-A0A1D3IDJ7-F1
#
_entry.id   AF-A0A1D3IDJ7-F1
#
_cell.length_a   1.000
_cell.length_b   1.000
_cell.length_c   1.000
_cell.angle_alpha   90.00
_cell.angle_beta   90.00
_cell.angle_gamma   90.00
#
_symmetry.space_group_name_H-M   'P 1'
#
loop_
_entity.id
_entity.type
_entity.pdbx_description
1 polymer ?
#
loop_
_entity_poly.entity_id
_entity_poly.type
_entity_poly.pdbx_seq_one_letter_code
_entity_poly.pdbx_strand_id
1 'polypeptide(L)' 'METWVQNYTAIGGSLYLTAAAALLPIVFFFAALTVLKLKGYQAGLYTLLIALAVAVFGFGMPTGMAVSSLSPQPD' A
#
# COMPACT_ATOMS: atom_id res chain seq x y z
N MET A 1 -8.77 -5.51 -22.25
CA MET A 1 -7.65 -5.17 -21.35
C MET A 1 -8.03 -3.93 -20.55
N GLU A 2 -8.62 -4.09 -19.37
CA GLU A 2 -8.88 -2.95 -18.46
C GLU A 2 -7.54 -2.63 -17.77
N THR A 3 -6.85 -1.59 -18.24
CA THR A 3 -5.59 -1.14 -17.65
C THR A 3 -5.89 -0.40 -16.36
N TRP A 4 -5.37 -0.90 -15.24
CA TRP A 4 -5.39 -0.11 -14.01
C TRP A 4 -4.50 1.12 -14.20
N VAL A 5 -5.13 2.29 -14.29
CA VAL A 5 -4.43 3.56 -14.40
C VAL A 5 -4.01 3.98 -13.00
N GLN A 6 -2.71 4.11 -12.80
CA GLN A 6 -2.13 4.59 -11.55
C GLN A 6 -2.63 6.02 -11.26
N ASN A 7 -3.62 6.12 -10.38
CA ASN A 7 -4.18 7.39 -9.97
C ASN A 7 -3.38 7.95 -8.80
N TYR A 8 -2.61 9.00 -9.05
CA TYR A 8 -1.79 9.67 -8.04
C TYR A 8 -2.58 10.64 -7.14
N THR A 9 -3.89 10.78 -7.37
CA THR A 9 -4.82 11.62 -6.58
C THR A 9 -5.85 10.80 -5.82
N ALA A 10 -5.53 9.52 -5.55
CA ALA A 10 -6.43 8.53 -4.94
C ALA A 10 -7.08 9.02 -3.64
N ILE A 11 -6.40 9.85 -2.86
CA ILE A 11 -6.91 10.39 -1.58
C ILE A 11 -7.35 11.83 -1.79
N GLY A 12 -8.68 12.04 -1.84
CA GLY A 12 -9.31 13.36 -1.83
C GLY A 12 -8.98 14.26 -3.03
N GLY A 13 -8.49 13.71 -4.15
CA GLY A 13 -8.13 14.48 -5.34
C GLY A 13 -6.78 15.21 -5.23
N SER A 14 -6.01 15.00 -4.15
CA SER A 14 -4.73 15.69 -3.91
C SER A 14 -3.55 14.73 -3.97
N LEU A 15 -2.57 15.08 -4.80
CA LEU A 15 -1.30 14.36 -4.92
C LEU A 15 -0.56 14.31 -3.58
N TYR A 16 -0.57 15.41 -2.82
CA TYR A 16 0.15 15.51 -1.56
C TYR A 16 -0.45 14.62 -0.47
N LEU A 17 -1.79 14.54 -0.39
CA LEU A 17 -2.47 13.66 0.57
C LEU A 17 -2.23 12.19 0.23
N THR A 18 -2.29 11.87 -1.07
CA THR A 18 -2.01 10.53 -1.59
C THR A 18 -0.56 10.11 -1.31
N ALA A 19 0.40 11.01 -1.55
CA ALA A 19 1.81 10.77 -1.25
C ALA A 19 2.06 10.64 0.26
N ALA A 20 1.43 11.46 1.10
CA ALA A 20 1.57 11.38 2.56
C ALA A 20 1.06 10.04 3.11
N ALA A 21 -0.05 9.53 2.58
CA ALA A 21 -0.55 8.21 2.97
C ALA A 21 0.37 7.07 2.48
N ALA A 22 0.92 7.16 1.27
CA ALA A 22 1.92 6.20 0.77
C ALA A 22 3.20 6.17 1.62
N LEU A 23 3.55 7.31 2.23
CA LEU A 23 4.76 7.46 3.04
C LEU A 23 4.61 6.91 4.48
N LEU A 24 3.37 6.77 4.97
CA LEU A 24 3.05 6.35 6.34
C LEU A 24 3.67 4.98 6.73
N PRO A 25 3.53 3.90 5.92
CA PRO A 25 4.12 2.60 6.24
C PRO A 25 5.65 2.63 6.20
N ILE A 26 6.23 3.43 5.28
CA ILE A 26 7.68 3.56 5.13
C ILE A 26 8.28 4.20 6.38
N VAL A 27 7.70 5.31 6.85
CA VAL A 27 8.15 5.97 8.09
C VAL A 27 7.97 5.05 9.28
N PHE A 28 6.85 4.33 9.36
CA PHE A 28 6.62 3.36 10.43
C PHE A 28 7.69 2.25 10.44
N PHE A 29 8.04 1.69 9.28
CA PHE A 29 9.07 0.67 9.16
C PHE A 29 10.43 1.17 9.66
N PHE A 30 10.84 2.35 9.22
CA PHE A 30 12.10 2.96 9.68
C PHE A 30 12.06 3.26 11.18
N ALA A 31 10.96 3.79 11.71
CA ALA A 31 10.80 4.02 13.14
C ALA A 31 10.83 2.69 13.94
N ALA A 32 10.23 1.63 13.43
CA ALA A 32 10.23 0.31 14.07
C ALA A 32 11.63 -0.31 14.13
N LEU A 33 12.47 -0.08 13.11
CA LEU A 33 13.85 -0.56 13.08
C LEU A 33 14.81 0.31 13.90
N THR A 34 14.66 1.63 13.82
CA THR A 34 15.59 2.60 14.44
C THR A 34 15.28 2.88 15.91
N VAL A 35 14.00 3.01 16.27
CA VAL A 35 13.56 3.38 17.63
C VAL A 35 13.18 2.14 18.44
N LEU A 36 12.32 1.27 17.88
CA LEU A 36 11.80 0.10 18.61
C LEU A 36 12.77 -1.09 18.63
N LYS A 37 13.88 -1.05 17.87
CA LYS A 37 14.91 -2.11 17.77
C LYS A 37 14.32 -3.52 17.62
N LEU A 38 13.19 -3.63 16.93
CA LEU A 38 12.53 -4.91 16.69
C LEU A 38 13.35 -5.73 15.71
N LYS A 39 13.31 -7.06 15.85
CA LYS A 39 13.90 -7.95 14.85
C LYS A 39 13.17 -7.69 13.53
N GLY A 40 13.92 -7.52 12.44
CA GLY A 40 13.39 -7.02 11.16
C GLY A 40 12.17 -7.78 10.63
N TYR A 41 12.02 -9.07 10.95
CA TYR A 41 10.84 -9.85 10.59
C TYR A 41 9.55 -9.39 11.30
N GLN A 42 9.61 -8.96 12.57
CA GLN A 42 8.45 -8.42 13.29
C GLN A 42 8.09 -7.03 12.76
N ALA A 43 9.10 -6.16 12.60
CA ALA A 43 8.90 -4.82 12.05
C ALA A 43 8.29 -4.87 10.64
N GLY A 44 8.77 -5.79 9.80
CA GLY A 44 8.23 -6.04 8.46
C GLY A 44 6.78 -6.51 8.48
N LEU A 45 6.42 -7.44 9.37
CA LEU A 45 5.05 -7.97 9.46
C LEU A 45 4.04 -6.88 9.88
N TYR A 46 4.37 -6.09 10.90
CA TYR A 46 3.50 -4.97 11.30
C TYR A 46 3.39 -3.90 10.22
N THR A 47 4.50 -3.59 9.54
CA THR A 47 4.52 -2.63 8.42
C THR A 47 3.67 -3.11 7.25
N LEU A 48 3.74 -4.40 6.92
CA LEU A 48 2.97 -4.99 5.84
C LEU A 48 1.47 -4.89 6.12
N LEU A 49 1.05 -5.18 7.35
CA LEU A 49 -0.35 -5.04 7.78
C LEU A 49 -0.84 -3.59 7.69
N ILE A 50 -0.01 -2.63 8.11
CA ILE A 50 -0.32 -1.20 8.00
C ILE A 50 -0.41 -0.77 6.54
N ALA A 51 0.54 -1.21 5.69
CA ALA A 51 0.54 -0.92 4.26
C ALA A 51 -0.70 -1.46 3.57
N LEU A 52 -1.12 -2.69 3.90
CA LEU A 52 -2.35 -3.30 3.39
C LEU A 52 -3.59 -2.51 3.82
N ALA A 53 -3.70 -2.13 5.09
CA ALA A 53 -4.81 -1.31 5.57
C ALA A 53 -4.85 0.04 4.85
N VAL A 54 -3.71 0.71 4.69
CA VAL A 54 -3.62 1.99 3.97
C VAL A 54 -3.98 1.83 2.48
N ALA A 55 -3.55 0.75 1.83
CA ALA A 55 -3.89 0.49 0.43
C ALA A 55 -5.40 0.25 0.23
N VAL A 56 -6.03 -0.56 1.10
CA VAL A 56 -7.45 -0.88 0.98
C VAL A 56 -8.33 0.30 1.36
N PHE A 57 -8.08 0.94 2.50
CA PHE A 57 -8.92 2.02 3.02
C PHE A 57 -8.56 3.41 2.48
N GLY A 58 -7.28 3.67 2.23
CA GLY A 58 -6.80 4.96 1.73
C GLY A 58 -6.85 5.05 0.21
N PHE A 59 -6.34 4.06 -0.50
CA PHE A 59 -6.27 4.10 -1.97
C PHE A 59 -7.50 3.49 -2.66
N GLY A 60 -8.42 2.89 -1.90
CA GLY A 60 -9.62 2.25 -2.45
C GLY A 60 -9.29 1.15 -3.45
N MET A 61 -8.10 0.53 -3.34
CA MET A 61 -7.65 -0.49 -4.29
C MET A 61 -8.64 -1.67 -4.25
N PRO A 62 -9.30 -2.01 -5.38
CA PRO A 62 -10.17 -3.17 -5.44
C PRO A 62 -9.36 -4.44 -5.13
N THR A 63 -9.75 -5.17 -4.09
CA THR A 63 -9.11 -6.43 -3.67
C THR A 63 -9.02 -7.46 -4.81
N GLY A 64 -9.92 -7.37 -5.80
CA GLY A 64 -9.89 -8.18 -7.02
C GLY A 64 -8.68 -7.95 -7.92
N MET A 65 -8.18 -6.71 -8.07
CA MET A 65 -6.99 -6.44 -8.91
C MET A 65 -5.66 -6.76 -8.24
N ALA A 66 -5.65 -6.84 -6.90
CA ALA A 66 -4.51 -7.41 -6.18
C ALA A 66 -4.33 -8.91 -6.48
N VAL A 67 -5.39 -9.59 -6.96
CA VAL A 67 -5.43 -11.03 -7.27
C VAL A 67 -5.55 -11.30 -8.78
N SER A 68 -5.72 -10.26 -9.62
CA SER A 68 -5.98 -10.39 -11.07
C SER A 68 -4.85 -11.02 -11.92
N SER A 69 -3.68 -11.37 -11.35
CA SER A 69 -2.72 -12.18 -12.10
C SER A 69 -3.17 -13.65 -12.29
N LEU A 70 -4.31 -14.05 -11.72
CA LEU A 70 -4.80 -15.43 -11.77
C LEU A 70 -5.86 -15.71 -12.87
N SER A 71 -6.36 -14.70 -13.60
CA SER A 71 -7.27 -14.98 -14.73
C SER A 71 -6.48 -15.12 -16.04
N PRO A 72 -6.49 -16.30 -16.70
CA PRO A 72 -6.00 -16.42 -18.07
C PRO A 72 -6.80 -15.47 -18.96
N GLN A 73 -6.10 -14.59 -19.68
CA GLN A 73 -6.73 -13.73 -20.66
C GLN A 73 -7.12 -14.56 -21.89
N PRO A 74 -8.40 -14.64 -22.29
CA PRO A 74 -8.76 -15.05 -23.63
C PRO A 74 -8.47 -13.87 -24.56
N ASP A 75 -7.60 -14.14 -25.54
CA ASP A 75 -7.40 -13.44 -26.83
C ASP A 75 -7.51 -11.90 -26.88
#